data_AF-A0A6H1JI03-F1
#
_entry.id   AF-A0A6H1JI03-F1
#
_cell.length_a   1.000
_cell.length_b   1.000
_cell.length_c   1.000
_cell.angle_alpha   90.00
_cell.angle_beta   90.00
_cell.angle_gamma   90.00
#
_symmetry.space_group_name_H-M   'P 1'
#
loop_
_entity.id
_entity.type
_entity.pdbx_description
1 polymer ?
#
loop_
_entity_poly.entity_id
_entity_poly.type
_entity_poly.pdbx_seq_one_letter_code
_entity_poly.pdbx_strand_id
1 'polypeptide(L)'
;MQRSTECWRASKEDDEQDKAAWLESKRAEEQAESEAWSQRYRMPPLEGTERAVAWGVRCRHQVLATAYTALVLEGATSEREWEEIEEAARLVTRAGWWIDQRSSEPDDLTELLQAATEADRPTENPHF
;
A
#
# COMPACT_ATOMS: atom_id res chain seq x y z
N MET A 1 -46.39 18.23 -17.12
CA MET A 1 -45.81 17.32 -16.10
C MET A 1 -44.37 17.01 -16.51
N GLN A 2 -43.38 17.72 -15.97
CA GLN A 2 -41.94 17.54 -16.27
C GLN A 2 -41.09 17.43 -14.99
N ARG A 3 -41.72 17.25 -13.82
CA ARG A 3 -41.03 17.21 -12.52
C ARG A 3 -40.41 15.85 -12.14
N SER A 4 -40.64 14.79 -12.91
CA SER A 4 -40.20 13.45 -12.50
C SER A 4 -38.76 13.15 -12.89
N THR A 5 -38.27 13.67 -14.03
CA THR A 5 -36.92 13.41 -14.52
C THR A 5 -35.87 14.33 -13.89
N GLU A 6 -36.23 15.59 -13.63
CA GLU A 6 -35.32 16.57 -13.03
C GLU A 6 -35.11 16.33 -11.53
N CYS A 7 -36.18 16.00 -10.78
CA CYS A 7 -36.05 15.61 -9.37
C CYS A 7 -35.26 14.29 -9.21
N TRP A 8 -35.39 13.36 -10.15
CA TRP A 8 -34.61 12.12 -10.12
C TRP A 8 -33.13 12.36 -10.44
N ARG A 9 -32.81 13.21 -11.42
CA ARG A 9 -31.42 13.56 -11.77
C ARG A 9 -30.73 14.31 -10.62
N ALA A 10 -31.41 15.28 -10.00
CA ALA A 10 -30.86 16.04 -8.88
C ALA A 10 -30.56 15.15 -7.67
N SER A 11 -31.47 14.23 -7.32
CA SER A 11 -31.24 13.26 -6.24
C SER A 11 -30.09 12.30 -6.57
N LYS A 12 -29.90 11.95 -7.84
CA LYS A 12 -28.78 11.09 -8.28
C LYS A 12 -27.44 11.80 -8.23
N GLU A 13 -27.38 13.07 -8.61
CA GLU A 13 -26.16 13.88 -8.51
C GLU A 13 -25.73 14.08 -7.06
N ASP A 14 -26.68 14.31 -6.14
CA ASP A 14 -26.42 14.47 -4.71
C ASP A 14 -25.85 13.17 -4.09
N ASP A 15 -26.50 12.03 -4.36
CA ASP A 15 -26.03 10.70 -3.96
C ASP A 15 -24.61 10.39 -4.49
N GLU A 16 -24.31 10.79 -5.73
CA GLU A 16 -23.00 10.58 -6.35
C GLU A 16 -21.91 11.47 -5.76
N GLN A 17 -22.23 12.72 -5.44
CA GLN A 17 -21.33 13.67 -4.78
C GLN A 17 -21.01 13.22 -3.35
N ASP A 18 -22.02 12.82 -2.58
CA ASP A 18 -21.85 12.31 -1.22
C ASP A 18 -20.98 11.04 -1.21
N LYS A 19 -21.21 10.14 -2.18
CA LYS A 19 -20.39 8.94 -2.35
C LYS A 19 -18.95 9.28 -2.74
N ALA A 20 -18.75 10.25 -3.63
CA ALA A 20 -17.41 10.68 -4.04
C ALA A 20 -16.63 11.29 -2.87
N ALA A 21 -17.24 12.18 -2.10
CA ALA A 21 -16.66 12.79 -0.91
C ALA A 21 -16.34 11.74 0.17
N TRP A 22 -17.24 10.77 0.39
CA TRP A 22 -17.00 9.66 1.30
C TRP A 22 -15.82 8.78 0.87
N LEU A 23 -15.72 8.43 -0.42
CA LEU A 23 -14.60 7.65 -0.97
C LEU A 23 -13.26 8.40 -0.87
N GLU A 24 -13.26 9.72 -1.10
CA GLU A 24 -12.07 10.55 -0.96
C GLU A 24 -11.59 10.60 0.49
N SER A 25 -12.51 10.86 1.43
CA SER A 25 -12.23 10.85 2.86
C SER A 25 -11.68 9.50 3.32
N LYS A 26 -12.28 8.39 2.87
CA LYS A 26 -11.80 7.04 3.18
C LYS A 26 -10.40 6.77 2.65
N ARG A 27 -10.10 7.17 1.41
CA ARG A 27 -8.74 7.02 0.86
C ARG A 27 -7.71 7.87 1.59
N ALA A 28 -8.08 9.06 2.05
CA ALA A 28 -7.21 9.91 2.84
C ALA A 28 -6.90 9.29 4.22
N GLU A 29 -7.90 8.69 4.86
CA GLU A 29 -7.72 7.94 6.11
C GLU A 29 -6.76 6.75 5.93
N GLU A 30 -6.98 5.91 4.91
CA GLU A 30 -6.11 4.77 4.59
C GLU A 30 -4.66 5.21 4.26
N GLN A 31 -4.52 6.35 3.59
CA GLN A 31 -3.21 6.93 3.26
C GLN A 31 -2.48 7.35 4.53
N ALA A 32 -3.15 8.10 5.41
CA ALA A 32 -2.58 8.56 6.67
C ALA A 32 -2.17 7.40 7.58
N GLU A 33 -2.98 6.33 7.64
CA GLU A 33 -2.64 5.11 8.36
C GLU A 33 -1.36 4.46 7.81
N SER A 34 -1.26 4.32 6.49
CA SER A 34 -0.11 3.70 5.83
C SER A 34 1.19 4.52 5.97
N GLU A 35 1.07 5.84 6.02
CA GLU A 35 2.18 6.76 6.32
C GLU A 35 2.62 6.67 7.78
N ALA A 36 1.67 6.67 8.72
CA ALA A 36 1.96 6.53 10.14
C ALA A 36 2.62 5.17 10.44
N TRP A 37 2.13 4.09 9.82
CA TRP A 37 2.75 2.77 9.88
C TRP A 37 4.17 2.80 9.30
N SER A 38 4.37 3.38 8.11
CA SER A 38 5.70 3.47 7.49
C SER A 38 6.69 4.22 8.40
N GLN A 39 6.26 5.29 9.06
CA GLN A 39 7.10 6.03 10.01
C GLN A 39 7.42 5.19 11.26
N ARG A 40 6.41 4.52 11.83
CA ARG A 40 6.57 3.67 13.02
C ARG A 40 7.58 2.55 12.82
N TYR A 41 7.54 1.89 11.67
CA TYR A 41 8.42 0.77 11.31
C TYR A 41 9.68 1.20 10.54
N ARG A 42 9.91 2.52 10.44
CA ARG A 42 11.07 3.14 9.78
C ARG A 42 11.29 2.64 8.35
N MET A 43 10.20 2.52 7.62
CA MET A 43 10.26 2.11 6.22
C MET A 43 10.82 3.25 5.36
N PRO A 44 11.84 3.00 4.52
CA PRO A 44 12.39 4.03 3.65
C PRO A 44 11.32 4.65 2.73
N PRO A 45 11.48 5.93 2.34
CA PRO A 45 10.57 6.55 1.37
C PRO A 45 10.62 5.81 0.04
N LEU A 46 9.48 5.72 -0.64
CA LEU A 46 9.40 5.08 -1.95
C LEU A 46 9.75 6.06 -3.06
N GLU A 47 10.33 5.54 -4.14
CA GLU A 47 10.75 6.24 -5.33
C GLU A 47 9.76 6.04 -6.48
N GLY A 48 9.48 7.10 -7.23
CA GLY A 48 8.54 7.09 -8.35
C GLY A 48 7.84 8.43 -8.54
N THR A 49 6.78 8.45 -9.36
CA THR A 49 5.89 9.62 -9.44
C THR A 49 5.13 9.79 -8.13
N GLU A 50 4.76 11.01 -7.75
CA GLU A 50 4.01 11.27 -6.50
C GLU A 50 2.78 10.37 -6.35
N ARG A 51 2.01 10.20 -7.43
CA ARG A 51 0.84 9.31 -7.45
C ARG A 51 1.21 7.84 -7.23
N ALA A 52 2.31 7.38 -7.85
CA ALA A 52 2.79 6.03 -7.65
C ALA A 52 3.32 5.83 -6.23
N VAL A 53 4.04 6.80 -5.66
CA VAL A 53 4.54 6.75 -4.29
C VAL A 53 3.40 6.64 -3.29
N ALA A 54 2.38 7.51 -3.38
CA ALA A 54 1.24 7.46 -2.48
C ALA A 54 0.53 6.09 -2.52
N TRP A 55 0.31 5.55 -3.73
CA TRP A 55 -0.31 4.24 -3.88
C TRP A 55 0.61 3.10 -3.40
N GLY A 56 1.90 3.16 -3.74
CA GLY A 56 2.90 2.17 -3.35
C GLY A 56 3.06 2.09 -1.83
N VAL A 57 2.97 3.21 -1.10
CA VAL A 57 3.00 3.22 0.37
C VAL A 57 1.84 2.42 0.95
N ARG A 58 0.62 2.62 0.42
CA ARG A 58 -0.55 1.82 0.83
C ARG A 58 -0.39 0.35 0.49
N CYS A 59 0.05 0.03 -0.73
CA CYS A 59 0.29 -1.35 -1.14
C CYS A 59 1.35 -2.04 -0.27
N ARG A 60 2.47 -1.38 0.01
CA ARG A 60 3.52 -1.91 0.89
C ARG A 60 2.98 -2.20 2.29
N HIS A 61 2.23 -1.26 2.87
CA HIS A 61 1.61 -1.47 4.18
C HIS A 61 0.67 -2.69 4.15
N GLN A 62 -0.23 -2.78 3.17
CA GLN A 62 -1.19 -3.88 3.04
C GLN A 62 -0.51 -5.24 2.83
N VAL A 63 0.49 -5.31 1.96
CA VAL A 63 1.26 -6.54 1.69
C VAL A 63 1.96 -7.01 2.97
N LEU A 64 2.67 -6.12 3.67
CA LEU A 64 3.40 -6.49 4.89
C LEU A 64 2.48 -6.80 6.06
N ALA A 65 1.38 -6.07 6.22
CA ALA A 65 0.39 -6.35 7.27
C ALA A 65 -0.28 -7.71 7.05
N THR A 66 -0.70 -8.01 5.81
CA THR A 66 -1.32 -9.30 5.47
C THR A 66 -0.33 -10.44 5.64
N ALA A 67 0.91 -10.26 5.19
CA ALA A 67 1.96 -11.26 5.36
C ALA A 67 2.30 -11.51 6.83
N TYR A 68 2.41 -10.46 7.65
CA TYR A 68 2.65 -10.63 9.09
C TYR A 68 1.52 -11.41 9.76
N THR A 69 0.26 -11.07 9.46
CA THR A 69 -0.89 -11.81 9.99
C THR A 69 -0.83 -13.29 9.59
N ALA A 70 -0.69 -13.61 8.32
CA ALA A 70 -0.71 -14.98 7.83
C ALA A 70 0.51 -15.80 8.30
N LEU A 71 1.71 -15.22 8.24
CA LEU A 71 2.96 -15.95 8.46
C LEU A 71 3.35 -16.03 9.94
N VAL A 72 3.13 -14.96 10.72
CA VAL A 72 3.60 -14.84 12.11
C VAL A 72 2.48 -15.08 13.11
N LEU A 73 1.33 -14.41 12.94
CA LEU A 73 0.23 -14.54 13.90
C LEU A 73 -0.54 -15.84 13.75
N GLU A 74 -0.76 -16.27 12.50
CA GLU A 74 -1.53 -17.48 12.17
C GLU A 74 -0.63 -18.65 11.75
N GLY A 75 0.58 -18.34 11.28
CA GLY A 75 1.55 -19.30 10.79
C GLY A 75 2.59 -19.71 11.82
N ALA A 76 3.69 -20.28 11.33
CA ALA A 76 4.81 -20.76 12.15
C ALA A 76 6.07 -19.90 12.02
N THR A 77 6.02 -18.80 11.27
CA THR A 77 7.15 -17.89 11.09
C THR A 77 7.42 -17.18 12.40
N SER A 78 8.65 -17.31 12.90
CA SER A 78 9.05 -16.62 14.13
C SER A 78 9.26 -15.13 13.88
N GLU A 79 9.16 -14.32 14.95
CA GLU A 79 9.48 -12.88 14.89
C GLU A 79 10.89 -12.62 14.32
N ARG A 80 11.87 -13.48 14.62
CA ARG A 80 13.23 -13.37 14.09
C ARG A 80 13.29 -13.60 12.57
N GLU A 81 12.55 -14.56 12.06
CA GLU A 81 12.46 -14.80 10.60
C GLU A 81 11.71 -13.66 9.91
N TRP A 82 10.69 -13.11 10.58
CA TRP A 82 9.99 -11.94 10.10
C TRP A 82 10.88 -10.69 10.04
N GLU A 83 11.76 -10.46 11.03
CA GLU A 83 12.75 -9.38 10.98
C GLU A 83 13.62 -9.45 9.71
N GLU A 84 14.02 -10.65 9.28
CA GLU A 84 14.79 -10.84 8.04
C GLU A 84 13.97 -10.46 6.79
N ILE A 85 12.67 -10.78 6.78
CA ILE A 85 11.74 -10.40 5.70
C ILE A 85 11.54 -8.87 5.69
N GLU A 86 11.34 -8.24 6.84
CA GLU A 86 11.19 -6.79 6.93
C GLU A 86 12.46 -6.05 6.49
N GLU A 87 13.65 -6.53 6.88
CA GLU A 87 14.91 -5.96 6.43
C GLU A 87 15.06 -6.06 4.90
N ALA A 88 14.69 -7.19 4.30
CA ALA A 88 14.67 -7.32 2.84
C ALA A 88 13.65 -6.37 2.19
N ALA A 89 12.46 -6.20 2.78
CA ALA A 89 11.45 -5.26 2.32
C ALA A 89 11.93 -3.80 2.37
N ARG A 90 12.73 -3.41 3.38
CA ARG A 90 13.30 -2.05 3.48
C ARG A 90 14.23 -1.72 2.30
N LEU A 91 14.83 -2.72 1.66
CA LEU A 91 15.72 -2.50 0.51
C LEU A 91 14.96 -2.19 -0.79
N VAL A 92 13.66 -2.46 -0.86
CA VAL A 92 12.84 -2.24 -2.06
C VAL A 92 12.13 -0.91 -1.96
N THR A 93 12.67 0.12 -2.62
CA THR A 93 12.14 1.49 -2.58
C THR A 93 11.31 1.84 -3.82
N ARG A 94 11.37 1.07 -4.90
CA ARG A 94 10.56 1.37 -6.10
C ARG A 94 9.06 1.22 -5.83
N ALA A 95 8.30 2.31 -5.92
CA ALA A 95 6.86 2.29 -5.67
C ALA A 95 6.09 1.36 -6.62
N GLY A 96 6.53 1.29 -7.89
CA GLY A 96 5.94 0.40 -8.89
C GLY A 96 5.99 -1.07 -8.50
N TRP A 97 7.08 -1.51 -7.87
CA TRP A 97 7.24 -2.91 -7.44
C TRP A 97 6.18 -3.30 -6.41
N TRP A 98 5.98 -2.47 -5.39
CA TRP A 98 4.95 -2.70 -4.36
C TRP A 98 3.53 -2.70 -4.92
N ILE A 99 3.26 -1.86 -5.92
CA ILE A 99 1.97 -1.83 -6.62
C ILE A 99 1.74 -3.14 -7.37
N ASP A 100 2.79 -3.71 -7.98
CA ASP A 100 2.69 -4.98 -8.69
C ASP A 100 2.40 -6.15 -7.73
N GLN A 101 2.91 -6.11 -6.48
CA GLN A 101 2.69 -7.15 -5.46
C GLN A 101 1.40 -7.01 -4.64
N ARG A 102 0.56 -6.01 -4.90
CA ARG A 102 -0.64 -5.70 -4.09
C ARG A 102 -1.66 -6.85 -3.96
N SER A 103 -1.53 -7.90 -4.76
CA SER A 103 -2.43 -9.06 -4.78
C SER A 103 -1.67 -10.38 -4.77
N SER A 104 -0.40 -10.35 -4.36
CA SER A 104 0.40 -11.55 -4.18
C SER A 104 -0.02 -12.29 -2.90
N GLU A 105 0.16 -13.60 -2.87
CA GLU A 105 -0.12 -14.39 -1.68
C GLU A 105 0.94 -14.12 -0.60
N PRO A 106 0.58 -14.17 0.70
CA PRO A 106 1.51 -13.97 1.81
C PRO A 106 2.78 -14.84 1.74
N ASP A 107 2.62 -16.12 1.40
CA ASP A 107 3.72 -17.09 1.33
C ASP A 107 4.73 -16.78 0.21
N ASP A 108 4.32 -16.03 -0.82
CA ASP A 108 5.20 -15.66 -1.94
C ASP A 108 6.11 -14.48 -1.59
N LEU A 109 5.84 -13.74 -0.51
CA LEU A 109 6.52 -12.47 -0.20
C LEU A 109 8.04 -12.64 -0.12
N THR A 110 8.53 -13.69 0.53
CA THR A 110 9.97 -13.94 0.68
C THR A 110 10.62 -14.17 -0.69
N GLU A 111 10.00 -14.96 -1.55
CA GLU A 111 10.50 -15.22 -2.91
C GLU A 111 10.50 -13.95 -3.76
N LEU A 112 9.41 -13.17 -3.69
CA LEU A 112 9.29 -11.90 -4.41
C LEU A 112 10.38 -10.91 -3.99
N LEU A 113 10.64 -10.76 -2.69
CA LEU A 113 11.70 -9.89 -2.18
C LEU A 113 13.09 -10.33 -2.64
N GLN A 114 13.33 -11.64 -2.73
CA GLN A 114 14.59 -12.18 -3.27
C GLN A 114 14.72 -11.94 -4.78
N ALA A 115 13.61 -11.96 -5.51
CA ALA A 115 13.57 -11.68 -6.94
C ALA A 115 13.68 -10.18 -7.28
N ALA A 116 13.53 -9.28 -6.30
CA ALA A 116 13.67 -7.84 -6.50
C ALA A 116 15.11 -7.49 -6.97
N THR A 117 15.18 -6.74 -8.06
CA THR A 117 16.42 -6.45 -8.78
C THR A 117 17.06 -5.16 -8.28
N GLU A 118 18.25 -4.83 -8.80
CA GLU A 118 18.89 -3.53 -8.54
C GLU A 118 18.01 -2.34 -8.95
N ALA A 119 17.14 -2.50 -9.95
CA ALA A 119 16.23 -1.44 -10.38
C ALA A 119 15.07 -1.18 -9.41
N ASP A 120 14.84 -2.10 -8.46
CA ASP A 120 13.80 -1.99 -7.43
C ASP A 120 14.35 -1.40 -6.11
N ARG A 121 15.68 -1.25 -6.04
CA ARG A 121 16.45 -0.75 -4.91
C ARG A 121 16.74 0.75 -5.07
N PRO A 122 17.13 1.46 -3.98
CA PRO A 122 17.31 2.90 -4.04
C PRO A 122 18.36 3.32 -5.06
N THR A 123 18.04 4.38 -5.80
CA THR A 123 18.89 4.87 -6.90
C THR A 123 20.13 5.61 -6.40
N GLU A 124 20.20 5.95 -5.11
CA GLU A 124 21.34 6.65 -4.50
C GLU A 124 22.13 5.79 -3.49
N ASN A 125 23.45 5.82 -3.71
CA ASN A 125 24.55 5.22 -2.95
C ASN A 125 24.30 5.18 -1.42
N PRO A 126 24.50 4.02 -0.72
CA PRO A 126 24.08 3.79 0.67
C PRO A 126 24.92 4.49 1.77
N HIS A 127 25.25 5.76 1.59
CA HIS A 127 25.92 6.56 2.63
C HIS A 127 25.11 7.82 2.95
N PHE A 128 24.21 7.70 3.92
CA PHE A 128 23.70 8.81 4.73
C PHE A 128 23.64 8.39 6.20
#